data_AF-A0A934XJS4-F1
#
_entry.id   AF-A0A934XJS4-F1
#
_cell.length_a   1.000
_cell.length_b   1.000
_cell.length_c   1.000
_cell.angle_alpha   90.00
_cell.angle_beta   90.00
_cell.angle_gamma   90.00
#
_symmetry.space_group_name_H-M   'P 1'
#
loop_
_entity.id
_entity.type
_entity.pdbx_description
1 polymer ?
#
loop_
_entity_poly.entity_id
_entity_poly.type
_entity_poly.pdbx_seq_one_letter_code
_entity_poly.pdbx_strand_id
1 'polypeptide(L)'
;MVALVGFSADNNTAAATEVSITLAPDATVRIPIRLWCLDFDKPFPAAIDGTITRPSDAALLALQAALARGATESDSYQTQLAIWRATDGAFHDVAGAGHVLAEQIYSDSLKLSVSPVPTNTLELAVSQGSLKVTIENLKAVSDAAHPELLPYSGTADLVVQNTSSQNVTFIPLDGMVFKPASGTNEQTTIAHLDSTKAPLDLPPTGVNILQNVWGQSLALLLLALGASVLGFGMWTRSAGKDSTEVALK
;
A
#
# COMPACT_ATOMS: atom_id res chain seq x y z
N MET A 1 -3.48 4.70 -55.41
CA MET A 1 -3.97 4.32 -54.07
C MET A 1 -2.75 4.19 -53.16
N VAL A 2 -2.56 5.13 -52.24
CA VAL A 2 -1.49 5.10 -51.23
C VAL A 2 -2.14 4.60 -49.95
N ALA A 3 -1.75 3.42 -49.47
CA ALA A 3 -2.19 2.91 -48.18
C ALA A 3 -1.34 3.57 -47.08
N LEU A 4 -1.95 4.43 -46.27
CA LEU A 4 -1.38 4.87 -45.00
C LEU A 4 -1.43 3.66 -44.04
N VAL A 5 -0.26 3.17 -43.65
CA VAL A 5 -0.14 2.22 -42.53
C VAL A 5 -0.11 3.06 -41.26
N GLY A 6 -1.23 3.07 -40.53
CA GLY A 6 -1.29 3.66 -39.19
C GLY A 6 -0.58 2.75 -38.20
N PHE A 7 0.52 3.22 -37.62
CA PHE A 7 1.10 2.59 -36.44
C PHE A 7 0.25 3.02 -35.23
N SER A 8 -0.52 2.08 -34.67
CA SER A 8 -1.04 2.26 -33.31
C SER A 8 0.08 1.86 -32.36
N ALA A 9 0.69 2.84 -31.69
CA ALA A 9 1.57 2.56 -30.56
C ALA A 9 0.66 2.17 -29.39
N ASP A 10 0.57 0.88 -29.10
CA ASP A 10 0.00 0.40 -27.85
C ASP A 10 0.92 0.83 -26.71
N ASN A 11 0.68 2.03 -26.18
CA ASN A 11 1.34 2.51 -24.97
C ASN A 11 0.81 1.69 -23.80
N ASN A 12 1.42 0.53 -23.55
CA ASN A 12 1.25 -0.23 -22.32
C ASN A 12 1.93 0.53 -21.17
N THR A 13 1.25 1.55 -20.67
CA THR A 13 1.58 2.20 -19.40
C THR A 13 1.21 1.26 -18.26
N ALA A 14 2.19 0.91 -17.42
CA ALA A 14 1.89 0.26 -16.15
C ALA A 14 1.16 1.29 -15.25
N ALA A 15 -0.14 1.04 -15.00
CA ALA A 15 -0.90 1.84 -14.06
C ALA A 15 -0.59 1.34 -12.63
N ALA A 16 0.02 2.19 -11.82
CA ALA A 16 0.07 1.96 -10.38
C ALA A 16 -1.36 1.99 -9.82
N THR A 17 -1.64 1.22 -8.76
CA THR A 17 -2.94 1.34 -8.10
C THR A 17 -2.98 2.70 -7.41
N GLU A 18 -3.70 3.66 -7.99
CA GLU A 18 -3.81 5.01 -7.46
C GLU A 18 -4.73 5.04 -6.22
N VAL A 19 -4.14 4.84 -5.04
CA VAL A 19 -4.83 5.03 -3.77
C VAL A 19 -4.74 6.51 -3.41
N SER A 20 -5.86 7.24 -3.52
CA SER A 20 -5.92 8.63 -3.03
C SER A 20 -6.30 8.65 -1.55
N ILE A 21 -5.48 9.30 -0.73
CA ILE A 21 -5.66 9.40 0.72
C ILE A 21 -5.88 10.87 1.08
N THR A 22 -6.90 11.15 1.91
CA THR A 22 -7.17 12.50 2.42
C THR A 22 -7.05 12.52 3.93
N LEU A 23 -6.18 13.40 4.45
CA LEU A 23 -5.97 13.59 5.88
C LEU A 23 -6.53 14.94 6.30
N ALA A 24 -7.33 14.93 7.38
CA ALA A 24 -7.68 16.15 8.11
C ALA A 24 -6.43 16.76 8.77
N PRO A 25 -6.48 18.02 9.24
CA PRO A 25 -5.40 18.61 10.04
C PRO A 25 -5.02 17.70 11.21
N ASP A 26 -3.72 17.56 11.46
CA ASP A 26 -3.11 16.72 12.51
C ASP A 26 -3.41 15.21 12.42
N ALA A 27 -4.18 14.76 11.42
CA ALA A 27 -4.47 13.36 11.21
C ALA A 27 -3.22 12.61 10.72
N THR A 28 -3.15 11.33 11.08
CA THR A 28 -2.04 10.45 10.72
C THR A 28 -2.59 9.16 10.12
N VAL A 29 -1.97 8.69 9.05
CA VAL A 29 -2.24 7.38 8.45
C VAL A 29 -0.97 6.56 8.44
N ARG A 30 -1.14 5.25 8.58
CA ARG A 30 -0.07 4.26 8.43
C ARG A 30 -0.27 3.47 7.15
N ILE A 31 0.71 3.52 6.27
CA ILE A 31 0.71 2.86 4.97
C ILE A 31 1.77 1.76 4.99
N PRO A 32 1.38 0.48 4.98
CA PRO A 32 2.34 -0.61 4.94
C PRO A 32 3.03 -0.65 3.58
N ILE A 33 4.36 -0.78 3.60
CA ILE A 33 5.19 -0.82 2.40
C ILE A 33 6.12 -2.03 2.42
N ARG A 34 6.44 -2.53 1.23
CA ARG A 34 7.54 -3.46 0.99
C ARG A 34 8.71 -2.71 0.39
N LEU A 35 9.91 -3.11 0.77
CA LEU A 35 11.19 -2.48 0.42
C LEU A 35 12.05 -3.48 -0.33
N TRP A 36 12.75 -2.99 -1.36
CA TRP A 36 13.68 -3.76 -2.19
C TRP A 36 15.01 -3.04 -2.27
N CYS A 37 16.08 -3.81 -2.26
CA CYS A 37 17.45 -3.33 -2.25
C CYS A 37 17.87 -2.78 -3.62
N LEU A 38 18.50 -1.60 -3.67
CA LEU A 38 19.02 -1.02 -4.92
C LEU A 38 20.54 -1.20 -5.08
N ASP A 39 21.27 -1.42 -3.98
CA ASP A 39 22.72 -1.39 -3.91
C ASP A 39 23.28 -2.78 -3.57
N PHE A 40 23.59 -3.62 -4.55
CA PHE A 40 24.15 -4.95 -4.28
C PHE A 40 25.39 -4.91 -3.35
N ASP A 41 25.55 -5.96 -2.55
CA ASP A 41 26.64 -6.16 -1.57
C ASP A 41 26.67 -5.19 -0.37
N LYS A 42 25.65 -4.34 -0.20
CA LYS A 42 25.48 -3.53 1.01
C LYS A 42 24.50 -4.19 1.99
N PRO A 43 24.65 -4.00 3.31
CA PRO A 43 23.70 -4.49 4.28
C PRO A 43 22.34 -3.76 4.17
N PHE A 44 21.26 -4.49 4.45
CA PHE A 44 19.93 -3.89 4.59
C PHE A 44 19.96 -2.82 5.71
N PRO A 45 19.37 -1.63 5.48
CA PRO A 45 19.48 -0.53 6.43
C PRO A 45 18.84 -0.86 7.77
N ALA A 46 19.52 -0.53 8.88
CA ALA A 46 18.96 -0.63 10.22
C ALA A 46 17.90 0.47 10.48
N ALA A 47 18.01 1.59 9.78
CA ALA A 47 17.04 2.67 9.75
C ALA A 47 17.10 3.39 8.40
N ILE A 48 15.96 3.85 7.90
CA ILE A 48 15.86 4.69 6.70
C ILE A 48 15.29 6.05 7.07
N ASP A 49 15.70 7.08 6.33
CA ASP A 49 15.15 8.42 6.50
C ASP A 49 13.71 8.50 5.97
N GLY A 50 12.95 9.49 6.44
CA GLY A 50 11.61 9.78 5.92
C GLY A 50 11.65 10.59 4.62
N THR A 51 12.83 10.80 4.03
CA THR A 51 12.98 11.60 2.82
C THR A 51 12.60 10.73 1.63
N ILE A 52 11.54 11.11 0.94
CA ILE A 52 11.10 10.40 -0.26
C ILE A 52 11.77 11.05 -1.47
N THR A 53 12.40 10.23 -2.30
CA THR A 53 12.92 10.66 -3.60
C THR A 53 12.41 9.75 -4.70
N ARG A 54 12.36 10.29 -5.92
CA ARG A 54 12.04 9.51 -7.12
C ARG A 54 13.18 8.51 -7.46
N PRO A 55 12.85 7.27 -7.86
CA PRO A 55 13.82 6.27 -8.31
C PRO A 55 14.36 6.59 -9.70
N SER A 56 15.40 5.87 -10.11
CA SER A 56 15.73 5.77 -11.53
C SER A 56 14.58 5.09 -12.28
N ASP A 57 14.33 5.51 -13.53
CA ASP A 57 13.27 4.92 -14.35
C ASP A 57 13.48 3.41 -14.54
N ALA A 58 14.72 2.95 -14.65
CA ALA A 58 15.04 1.52 -14.78
C ALA A 58 14.59 0.71 -13.55
N ALA A 59 14.87 1.18 -12.33
CA ALA A 59 14.43 0.51 -11.10
C ALA A 59 12.90 0.50 -10.98
N LEU A 60 12.26 1.64 -11.30
CA LEU A 60 10.81 1.77 -11.28
C LEU A 60 10.13 0.80 -12.23
N LEU A 61 10.57 0.74 -13.49
CA LEU A 61 9.98 -0.12 -14.51
C LEU A 61 10.18 -1.60 -14.19
N ALA A 62 11.33 -1.98 -13.62
CA ALA A 62 11.56 -3.35 -13.15
C ALA A 62 10.61 -3.75 -12.02
N LEU A 63 10.43 -2.86 -11.04
CA LEU A 63 9.47 -3.07 -9.94
C LEU A 63 8.03 -3.15 -10.46
N GLN A 64 7.63 -2.27 -11.37
CA GLN A 64 6.30 -2.28 -11.98
C GLN A 64 6.05 -3.56 -12.80
N ALA A 65 7.04 -4.04 -13.54
CA ALA A 65 6.95 -5.31 -14.26
C ALA A 65 6.80 -6.49 -13.29
N ALA A 66 7.51 -6.49 -12.16
CA ALA A 66 7.37 -7.51 -11.12
C ALA A 66 5.97 -7.49 -10.48
N LEU A 67 5.46 -6.30 -10.16
CA LEU A 67 4.11 -6.10 -9.62
C LEU A 67 3.03 -6.58 -10.59
N ALA A 68 3.12 -6.22 -11.87
CA ALA A 68 2.17 -6.64 -12.90
C ALA A 68 2.11 -8.17 -13.06
N ARG A 69 3.21 -8.86 -12.72
CA ARG A 69 3.30 -10.32 -12.72
C ARG A 69 2.90 -10.98 -11.40
N GLY A 70 2.68 -10.21 -10.33
CA GLY A 70 2.47 -10.73 -8.97
C GLY A 70 3.73 -11.31 -8.31
N ALA A 71 4.92 -11.07 -8.89
CA ALA A 71 6.17 -11.69 -8.45
C ALA A 71 6.70 -11.12 -7.12
N THR A 72 6.27 -9.92 -6.72
CA THR A 72 6.69 -9.27 -5.47
C THR A 72 6.30 -10.07 -4.21
N GLU A 73 5.25 -10.90 -4.31
CA GLU A 73 4.75 -11.73 -3.22
C GLU A 73 5.21 -13.19 -3.32
N SER A 74 5.15 -13.78 -4.51
CA SER A 74 5.43 -15.20 -4.74
C SER A 74 6.91 -15.51 -4.99
N ASP A 75 7.66 -14.55 -5.54
CA ASP A 75 8.99 -14.77 -6.10
C ASP A 75 9.92 -13.60 -5.74
N SER A 76 10.04 -13.32 -4.44
CA SER A 76 10.79 -12.16 -3.94
C SER A 76 12.25 -12.14 -4.38
N TYR A 77 12.93 -13.30 -4.35
CA TYR A 77 14.31 -13.39 -4.81
C TYR A 77 14.42 -13.01 -6.29
N GLN A 78 13.55 -13.54 -7.17
CA GLN A 78 13.56 -13.22 -8.60
C GLN A 78 13.23 -11.75 -8.88
N THR A 79 12.30 -11.17 -8.10
CA THR A 79 12.01 -9.73 -8.14
C THR A 79 13.27 -8.91 -7.83
N GLN A 80 14.00 -9.29 -6.79
CA GLN A 80 15.22 -8.59 -6.41
C GLN A 80 16.32 -8.70 -7.47
N LEU A 81 16.56 -9.90 -8.03
CA LEU A 81 17.54 -10.08 -9.10
C LEU A 81 17.22 -9.21 -10.32
N ALA A 82 15.93 -9.07 -10.67
CA ALA A 82 15.49 -8.23 -11.77
C ALA A 82 15.73 -6.73 -11.50
N ILE A 83 15.49 -6.28 -10.26
CA ILE A 83 15.78 -4.90 -9.84
C ILE A 83 17.27 -4.60 -9.97
N TRP A 84 18.14 -5.48 -9.45
CA TRP A 84 19.59 -5.29 -9.59
C TRP A 84 20.03 -5.28 -11.05
N ARG A 85 19.50 -6.20 -11.88
CA ARG A 85 19.80 -6.20 -13.31
C ARG A 85 19.42 -4.89 -13.98
N ALA A 86 18.33 -4.27 -13.57
CA ALA A 86 17.90 -2.98 -14.10
C ALA A 86 18.73 -1.79 -13.59
N THR A 87 19.26 -1.86 -12.37
CA THR A 87 19.98 -0.74 -11.75
C THR A 87 21.47 -0.72 -12.06
N ASP A 88 22.14 -1.88 -12.03
CA ASP A 88 23.59 -1.97 -12.19
C ASP A 88 24.04 -2.90 -13.33
N GLY A 89 23.09 -3.56 -13.99
CA GLY A 89 23.37 -4.41 -15.13
C GLY A 89 23.77 -5.85 -14.78
N ALA A 90 23.60 -6.34 -13.55
CA ALA A 90 23.84 -7.74 -13.21
C ALA A 90 22.71 -8.34 -12.36
N PHE A 91 22.42 -9.63 -12.54
CA PHE A 91 21.41 -10.30 -11.73
C PHE A 91 21.87 -10.56 -10.30
N HIS A 92 23.18 -10.76 -10.08
CA HIS A 92 23.77 -11.15 -8.79
C HIS A 92 23.12 -12.38 -8.15
N ASP A 93 22.93 -13.45 -8.92
CA ASP A 93 22.41 -14.73 -8.42
C ASP A 93 23.46 -15.49 -7.58
N VAL A 94 23.71 -14.99 -6.38
CA VAL A 94 24.69 -15.55 -5.43
C VAL A 94 24.25 -16.89 -4.82
N ALA A 95 22.93 -17.14 -4.73
CA ALA A 95 22.40 -18.42 -4.28
C ALA A 95 22.38 -19.50 -5.37
N GLY A 96 22.60 -19.14 -6.64
CA GLY A 96 22.57 -20.09 -7.76
C GLY A 96 21.18 -20.69 -8.02
N ALA A 97 20.11 -19.97 -7.66
CA ALA A 97 18.74 -20.43 -7.86
C ALA A 97 18.27 -20.30 -9.33
N GLY A 98 19.10 -19.70 -10.18
CA GLY A 98 18.75 -19.30 -11.54
C GLY A 98 18.03 -17.96 -11.58
N HIS A 99 17.94 -17.37 -12.77
CA HIS A 99 17.37 -16.02 -12.96
C HIS A 99 16.38 -15.97 -14.13
N VAL A 100 15.75 -17.09 -14.49
CA VAL A 100 14.84 -17.17 -15.66
C VAL A 100 13.64 -16.24 -15.47
N LEU A 101 13.04 -16.24 -14.29
CA LEU A 101 11.91 -15.34 -13.98
C LEU A 101 12.38 -13.89 -13.87
N ALA A 102 13.52 -13.64 -13.23
CA ALA A 102 14.12 -12.31 -13.16
C ALA A 102 14.41 -11.73 -14.56
N GLU A 103 14.89 -12.55 -15.50
CA GLU A 103 15.12 -12.16 -16.88
C GLU A 103 13.83 -11.82 -17.63
N GLN A 104 12.74 -12.54 -17.35
CA GLN A 104 11.42 -12.20 -17.88
C GLN A 104 10.93 -10.85 -17.34
N ILE A 105 11.03 -10.63 -16.02
CA ILE A 105 10.66 -9.35 -15.38
C ILE A 105 11.47 -8.20 -16.01
N TYR A 106 12.79 -8.37 -16.14
CA TYR A 106 13.65 -7.37 -16.77
C TYR A 106 13.25 -7.12 -18.24
N SER A 107 13.03 -8.18 -19.03
CA SER A 107 12.60 -8.06 -20.42
C SER A 107 11.24 -7.36 -20.58
N ASP A 108 10.30 -7.62 -19.68
CA ASP A 108 9.00 -6.95 -19.65
C ASP A 108 9.15 -5.47 -19.27
N SER A 109 10.05 -5.14 -18.33
CA SER A 109 10.32 -3.74 -17.95
C SER A 109 10.80 -2.88 -19.12
N LEU A 110 11.55 -3.45 -20.07
CA LEU A 110 12.03 -2.75 -21.26
C LEU A 110 10.91 -2.38 -22.26
N LYS A 111 9.72 -2.97 -22.10
CA LYS A 111 8.53 -2.71 -22.94
C LYS A 111 7.61 -1.66 -22.30
N LEU A 112 7.85 -1.31 -21.05
CA LEU A 112 7.06 -0.33 -20.31
C LEU A 112 7.60 1.08 -20.57
N SER A 113 6.72 2.05 -20.38
CA SER A 113 7.08 3.47 -20.34
C SER A 113 6.62 4.06 -19.01
N VAL A 114 7.38 5.02 -18.51
CA VAL A 114 7.06 5.66 -17.23
C VAL A 114 5.84 6.55 -17.40
N SER A 115 4.81 6.28 -16.59
CA SER A 115 3.61 7.10 -16.52
C SER A 115 3.93 8.53 -16.05
N PRO A 116 3.22 9.56 -16.54
CA PRO A 116 3.35 10.91 -16.01
C PRO A 116 3.09 10.95 -14.50
N VAL A 117 3.90 11.73 -13.78
CA VAL A 117 3.76 11.87 -12.32
C VAL A 117 2.54 12.75 -12.02
N PRO A 118 1.58 12.30 -11.18
CA PRO A 118 0.45 13.12 -10.75
C PRO A 118 0.88 14.41 -10.04
N THR A 119 0.00 15.40 -9.97
CA THR A 119 0.28 16.70 -9.32
C THR A 119 0.01 16.71 -7.82
N ASN A 120 -0.41 15.60 -7.23
CA ASN A 120 -0.77 15.45 -5.82
C ASN A 120 -0.06 14.24 -5.18
N THR A 121 1.22 14.02 -5.49
CA THR A 121 1.97 12.89 -4.91
C THR A 121 2.33 13.14 -3.45
N LEU A 122 2.57 12.05 -2.71
CA LEU A 122 3.13 12.11 -1.35
C LEU A 122 4.47 12.87 -1.31
N GLU A 123 5.38 12.59 -2.25
CA GLU A 123 6.68 13.28 -2.37
C GLU A 123 6.48 14.79 -2.49
N LEU A 124 5.55 15.24 -3.34
CA LEU A 124 5.28 16.67 -3.53
C LEU A 124 4.72 17.29 -2.25
N ALA A 125 3.75 16.66 -1.60
CA ALA A 125 3.15 17.16 -0.37
C ALA A 125 4.17 17.26 0.79
N VAL A 126 5.10 16.29 0.88
CA VAL A 126 6.22 16.35 1.84
C VAL A 126 7.18 17.49 1.51
N SER A 127 7.55 17.66 0.24
CA SER A 127 8.45 18.75 -0.19
C SER A 127 7.87 20.15 0.07
N GLN A 128 6.53 20.27 0.04
CA GLN A 128 5.80 21.49 0.33
C GLN A 128 5.60 21.73 1.84
N GLY A 129 5.95 20.76 2.70
CA GLY A 129 5.78 20.81 4.15
C GLY A 129 4.33 20.68 4.62
N SER A 130 3.41 20.24 3.76
CA SER A 130 2.01 19.98 4.15
C SER A 130 1.86 18.62 4.83
N LEU A 131 2.74 17.68 4.50
CA LEU A 131 2.84 16.37 5.15
C LEU A 131 4.23 16.15 5.74
N LYS A 132 4.28 15.39 6.82
CA LYS A 132 5.50 14.83 7.40
C LYS A 132 5.47 13.32 7.27
N VAL A 133 6.61 12.73 6.92
CA VAL A 133 6.77 11.28 6.80
C VAL A 133 7.79 10.78 7.83
N THR A 134 7.44 9.68 8.49
CA THR A 134 8.35 8.90 9.33
C THR A 134 8.23 7.43 8.98
N ILE A 135 9.32 6.68 9.16
CA ILE A 135 9.34 5.24 8.94
C ILE A 135 9.31 4.53 10.29
N GLU A 136 8.36 3.61 10.45
CA GLU A 136 8.22 2.76 11.63
C GLU A 136 8.28 1.28 11.26
N ASN A 137 8.53 0.43 12.25
CA ASN A 137 8.47 -1.04 12.12
C ASN A 137 9.30 -1.62 10.96
N LEU A 138 10.42 -0.97 10.62
CA LEU A 138 11.35 -1.45 9.61
C LEU A 138 11.88 -2.84 10.00
N LYS A 139 11.70 -3.80 9.10
CA LYS A 139 12.14 -5.18 9.26
C LYS A 139 12.76 -5.67 7.96
N ALA A 140 14.02 -6.07 8.05
CA ALA A 140 14.67 -6.85 7.01
C ALA A 140 13.96 -8.21 6.88
N VAL A 141 13.77 -8.67 5.66
CA VAL A 141 13.18 -9.97 5.32
C VAL A 141 14.23 -10.78 4.58
N SER A 142 14.68 -11.86 5.21
CA SER A 142 15.55 -12.87 4.60
C SER A 142 14.73 -13.90 3.83
N ASP A 143 15.31 -14.47 2.79
CA ASP A 143 14.75 -15.63 2.12
C ASP A 143 14.85 -16.86 3.03
N ALA A 144 13.73 -17.54 3.25
CA ALA A 144 13.73 -18.79 3.99
C ALA A 144 14.43 -19.91 3.20
N ALA A 145 14.42 -19.86 1.87
CA ALA A 145 15.09 -20.83 1.01
C ALA A 145 16.62 -20.63 0.96
N HIS A 146 17.09 -19.40 1.23
CA HIS A 146 18.50 -19.01 1.14
C HIS A 146 18.93 -18.20 2.39
N PRO A 147 18.93 -18.81 3.59
CA PRO A 147 19.18 -18.11 4.85
C PRO A 147 20.59 -17.53 4.99
N GLU A 148 21.53 -17.97 4.16
CA GLU A 148 22.90 -17.45 4.08
C GLU A 148 23.00 -16.08 3.40
N LEU A 149 21.97 -15.66 2.65
CA LEU A 149 21.96 -14.37 1.98
C LEU A 149 21.72 -13.25 2.97
N LEU A 150 22.40 -12.13 2.74
CA LEU A 150 22.01 -10.87 3.36
C LEU A 150 20.55 -10.55 2.96
N PRO A 151 19.74 -10.00 3.89
CA PRO A 151 18.39 -9.59 3.55
C PRO A 151 18.41 -8.62 2.38
N TYR A 152 17.63 -8.93 1.36
CA TYR A 152 17.54 -8.13 0.15
C TYR A 152 16.17 -7.45 0.01
N SER A 153 15.22 -7.79 0.88
CA SER A 153 13.93 -7.14 0.94
C SER A 153 13.59 -6.78 2.38
N GLY A 154 12.55 -5.99 2.56
CA GLY A 154 12.06 -5.64 3.88
C GLY A 154 10.61 -5.20 3.86
N THR A 155 10.10 -4.94 5.06
CA THR A 155 8.78 -4.34 5.27
C THR A 155 8.94 -3.16 6.21
N ALA A 156 8.08 -2.16 6.06
CA ALA A 156 8.01 -1.05 6.98
C ALA A 156 6.60 -0.44 6.97
N ASP A 157 6.37 0.44 7.93
CA ASP A 157 5.19 1.29 7.99
C ASP A 157 5.59 2.72 7.64
N LEU A 158 5.04 3.24 6.55
CA LEU A 158 5.13 4.64 6.17
C LEU A 158 4.07 5.43 6.94
N VAL A 159 4.50 6.18 7.94
CA VAL A 159 3.61 6.99 8.79
C VAL A 159 3.58 8.41 8.23
N VAL A 160 2.40 8.81 7.75
CA VAL A 160 2.17 10.10 7.12
C VAL A 160 1.29 10.95 8.02
N GLN A 161 1.78 12.11 8.44
CA GLN A 161 1.05 13.07 9.26
C GLN A 161 0.77 14.34 8.45
N ASN A 162 -0.47 14.84 8.51
CA ASN A 162 -0.79 16.17 8.02
C ASN A 162 -0.36 17.23 9.04
N THR A 163 0.60 18.06 8.66
CA THR A 163 1.15 19.15 9.50
C THR A 163 0.56 20.50 9.16
N SER A 164 -0.40 20.55 8.23
CA SER A 164 -1.09 21.77 7.82
C SER A 164 -2.41 21.97 8.58
N SER A 165 -2.98 23.17 8.45
CA SER A 165 -4.30 23.51 9.00
C SER A 165 -5.46 23.19 8.06
N GLN A 166 -5.21 22.56 6.92
CA GLN A 166 -6.21 22.21 5.90
C GLN A 166 -6.22 20.71 5.64
N ASN A 167 -7.28 20.22 5.00
CA ASN A 167 -7.28 18.85 4.49
C ASN A 167 -6.23 18.72 3.38
N VAL A 168 -5.43 17.65 3.41
CA VAL A 168 -4.44 17.34 2.39
C VAL A 168 -4.79 16.01 1.73
N THR A 169 -4.93 16.02 0.41
CA THR A 169 -5.13 14.82 -0.41
C THR A 169 -3.85 14.49 -1.15
N PHE A 170 -3.39 13.25 -1.07
CA PHE A 170 -2.18 12.79 -1.73
C PHE A 170 -2.31 11.37 -2.29
N ILE A 171 -1.42 11.04 -3.25
CA ILE A 171 -1.25 9.70 -3.82
C ILE A 171 0.15 9.18 -3.45
N PRO A 172 0.29 8.11 -2.65
CA PRO A 172 1.54 7.41 -2.50
C PRO A 172 1.79 6.60 -3.78
N LEU A 173 2.94 6.82 -4.42
CA LEU A 173 3.31 6.12 -5.64
C LEU A 173 4.18 4.90 -5.32
N ASP A 174 4.07 3.86 -6.13
CA ASP A 174 5.10 2.83 -6.16
C ASP A 174 6.42 3.41 -6.67
N GLY A 175 7.52 2.89 -6.14
CA GLY A 175 8.87 3.31 -6.48
C GLY A 175 9.49 4.33 -5.53
N MET A 176 8.87 4.69 -4.40
CA MET A 176 9.47 5.63 -3.45
C MET A 176 10.86 5.16 -3.00
N VAL A 177 11.88 6.01 -3.13
CA VAL A 177 13.24 5.69 -2.70
C VAL A 177 13.55 6.31 -1.36
N PHE A 178 14.04 5.46 -0.45
CA PHE A 178 14.48 5.82 0.89
C PHE A 178 15.96 5.57 1.05
N LYS A 179 16.65 6.54 1.65
CA LYS A 179 18.09 6.43 1.95
C LYS A 179 18.29 5.90 3.36
N PRO A 180 19.40 5.19 3.63
CA PRO A 180 19.76 4.82 4.99
C PRO A 180 19.95 6.06 5.86
N ALA A 181 19.41 6.03 7.07
CA ALA A 181 19.54 7.13 8.03
C ALA A 181 20.99 7.28 8.55
N SER A 182 21.77 6.19 8.55
CA SER A 182 23.14 6.17 9.09
C SER A 182 24.21 6.61 8.07
N GLY A 183 23.90 6.63 6.76
CA GLY A 183 24.83 7.03 5.70
C GLY A 183 25.38 5.88 4.83
N THR A 184 26.64 6.00 4.40
CA THR A 184 27.17 5.48 3.12
C THR A 184 27.39 3.96 2.99
N ASN A 185 27.19 3.17 4.05
CA ASN A 185 27.47 1.72 4.03
C ASN A 185 26.23 0.85 4.24
N GLU A 186 25.06 1.34 3.87
CA GLU A 186 23.80 0.62 3.89
C GLU A 186 23.09 0.77 2.54
N GLN A 187 22.18 -0.15 2.23
CA GLN A 187 21.43 -0.12 0.98
C GLN A 187 20.46 1.06 0.94
N THR A 188 20.41 1.74 -0.21
CA THR A 188 19.23 2.51 -0.61
C THR A 188 18.12 1.52 -0.98
N THR A 189 16.88 1.82 -0.62
CA THR A 189 15.74 0.94 -0.89
C THR A 189 14.69 1.62 -1.75
N ILE A 190 14.08 0.87 -2.67
CA ILE A 190 12.88 1.26 -3.41
C ILE A 190 11.66 0.57 -2.79
N ALA A 191 10.55 1.28 -2.65
CA ALA A 191 9.35 0.79 -2.00
C ALA A 191 8.15 0.68 -2.93
N HIS A 192 7.22 -0.21 -2.61
CA HIS A 192 5.85 -0.18 -3.12
C HIS A 192 4.85 -0.39 -1.99
N LEU A 193 3.59 -0.08 -2.27
CA LEU A 193 2.50 -0.34 -1.34
C LEU A 193 2.31 -1.86 -1.13
N ASP A 194 2.20 -2.28 0.13
CA ASP A 194 1.86 -3.67 0.44
C ASP A 194 0.35 -3.89 0.21
N SER A 195 -0.02 -4.34 -0.99
CA SER A 195 -1.41 -4.55 -1.40
C SER A 195 -2.15 -5.61 -0.57
N THR A 196 -1.43 -6.41 0.22
CA THR A 196 -2.03 -7.38 1.14
C THR A 196 -2.55 -6.75 2.43
N LYS A 197 -2.21 -5.48 2.69
CA LYS A 197 -2.59 -4.76 3.91
C LYS A 197 -3.23 -3.41 3.58
N ALA A 198 -4.41 -3.17 4.13
CA ALA A 198 -5.07 -1.87 3.99
C ALA A 198 -4.32 -0.79 4.80
N PRO A 199 -4.28 0.47 4.31
CA PRO A 199 -3.88 1.60 5.14
C PRO A 199 -4.71 1.66 6.42
N LEU A 200 -4.06 1.97 7.54
CA LEU A 200 -4.72 2.09 8.83
C LEU A 200 -4.70 3.55 9.28
N ASP A 201 -5.90 4.12 9.46
CA ASP A 201 -6.04 5.42 10.11
C ASP A 201 -5.61 5.31 11.57
N LEU A 202 -4.64 6.12 11.97
CA LEU A 202 -4.26 6.23 13.37
C LEU A 202 -5.18 7.28 14.02
N PRO A 203 -5.61 7.05 15.28
CA PRO A 203 -6.39 8.06 15.98
C PRO A 203 -5.58 9.37 16.05
N PRO A 204 -6.22 10.55 15.91
CA PRO A 204 -5.52 11.82 16.03
C PRO A 204 -4.79 11.87 17.37
N THR A 205 -3.50 12.16 17.36
CA THR A 205 -2.72 12.35 18.59
C THR A 205 -3.27 13.59 19.30
N GLY A 206 -3.99 13.39 20.41
CA GLY A 206 -4.64 14.48 21.16
C GLY A 206 -6.11 14.27 21.49
N VAL A 207 -6.76 13.20 21.01
CA VAL A 207 -8.08 12.84 21.53
C VAL A 207 -7.91 12.21 22.91
N ASN A 208 -8.25 12.94 23.98
CA ASN A 208 -8.39 12.38 25.32
C ASN A 208 -9.53 11.33 25.32
N ILE A 209 -9.19 10.06 25.09
CA ILE A 209 -10.16 8.94 25.04
C ILE A 209 -10.89 8.72 26.39
N LEU A 210 -10.45 9.37 27.48
CA LEU A 210 -11.09 9.24 28.79
C LEU A 210 -12.38 10.06 28.98
N GLN A 211 -12.81 10.91 28.04
CA GLN A 211 -14.01 11.74 28.24
C GLN A 211 -15.30 11.27 27.56
N ASN A 212 -15.28 10.29 26.65
CA ASN A 212 -16.47 9.98 25.84
C ASN A 212 -17.09 8.58 25.98
N VAL A 213 -16.52 7.69 26.81
CA VAL A 213 -17.10 6.34 27.00
C VAL A 213 -18.24 6.34 28.05
N TRP A 214 -18.36 7.36 28.89
CA TRP A 214 -19.37 7.43 29.95
C TRP A 214 -20.59 8.31 29.64
N GLY A 215 -20.62 8.98 28.48
CA GLY A 215 -21.68 9.93 28.13
C GLY A 215 -22.88 9.34 27.40
N GLN A 216 -22.76 8.16 26.78
CA GLN A 216 -23.83 7.61 25.92
C GLN A 216 -24.60 6.43 26.52
N SER A 217 -24.18 5.89 27.67
CA SER A 217 -24.86 4.74 28.29
C SER A 217 -26.01 5.11 29.24
N LEU A 218 -26.20 6.39 29.61
CA LEU A 218 -27.32 6.78 30.50
C LEU A 218 -28.62 7.19 29.78
N ALA A 219 -28.59 7.47 28.47
CA ALA A 219 -29.79 7.89 27.75
C ALA A 219 -30.74 6.72 27.41
N LEU A 220 -30.25 5.48 27.43
CA LEU A 220 -31.03 4.28 27.10
C LEU A 220 -31.71 3.61 28.31
N LEU A 221 -31.44 4.05 29.55
CA LEU A 221 -32.08 3.47 30.75
C LEU A 221 -33.32 4.24 31.24
N LEU A 222 -33.62 5.41 30.69
CA LEU A 222 -34.76 6.25 31.11
C LEU A 222 -36.02 6.11 30.25
N LEU A 223 -36.00 5.34 29.17
CA LEU A 223 -37.19 5.08 28.33
C LEU A 223 -37.91 3.76 28.64
N ALA A 224 -37.43 2.96 29.61
CA ALA A 224 -37.99 1.64 29.93
C ALA A 224 -38.92 1.58 31.15
N LEU A 225 -39.28 2.71 31.78
CA LEU A 225 -40.14 2.74 32.99
C LEU A 225 -41.45 3.53 32.84
N GLY A 226 -41.88 3.86 31.62
CA GLY A 226 -43.01 4.77 31.39
C GLY A 226 -44.13 4.23 30.51
N ALA A 227 -44.56 2.98 30.66
CA ALA A 227 -45.80 2.51 30.02
C ALA A 227 -46.40 1.30 30.78
N SER A 228 -47.05 1.58 31.89
CA SER A 228 -48.01 0.66 32.50
C SER A 228 -49.18 1.51 32.93
N VAL A 229 -50.35 1.35 32.29
CA VAL A 229 -51.72 1.62 32.80
C VAL A 229 -52.69 1.73 31.61
N LEU A 230 -53.74 0.87 31.64
CA LEU A 230 -54.99 0.82 30.84
C LEU A 230 -54.90 0.19 29.43
N GLY A 231 -55.76 -0.74 29.02
CA GLY A 231 -56.98 -1.26 29.62
C GLY A 231 -57.62 -2.32 28.71
N PHE A 232 -58.43 -3.17 29.34
CA PHE A 232 -59.31 -4.22 28.78
C PHE A 232 -60.13 -3.80 27.55
N GLY A 233 -60.32 -4.71 26.60
CA GLY A 233 -61.20 -4.49 25.45
C GLY A 233 -61.39 -5.73 24.55
N MET A 234 -62.07 -6.73 25.10
CA MET A 234 -62.58 -7.97 24.50
C MET A 234 -63.54 -7.71 23.32
N TRP A 235 -63.32 -8.25 22.12
CA TRP A 235 -64.38 -8.87 21.29
C TRP A 235 -63.89 -9.65 20.06
N THR A 236 -64.74 -10.58 19.64
CA THR A 236 -64.52 -11.79 18.82
C THR A 236 -64.84 -11.66 17.33
N ARG A 237 -64.59 -12.77 16.60
CA ARG A 237 -65.13 -13.21 15.27
C ARG A 237 -64.36 -12.68 14.05
N SER A 238 -64.23 -13.39 12.92
CA SER A 238 -64.62 -14.75 12.48
C SER A 238 -64.11 -14.91 11.04
N ALA A 239 -63.82 -16.16 10.66
CA ALA A 239 -63.90 -16.74 9.31
C ALA A 239 -62.98 -16.20 8.18
N GLY A 240 -62.19 -17.13 7.64
CA GLY A 240 -62.58 -17.72 6.35
C GLY A 240 -61.51 -17.76 5.26
N LYS A 241 -61.24 -18.99 4.79
CA LYS A 241 -60.85 -19.40 3.43
C LYS A 241 -59.50 -18.90 2.90
N ASP A 242 -58.77 -19.60 2.05
CA ASP A 242 -58.87 -20.92 1.40
C ASP A 242 -57.46 -21.17 0.82
N SER A 243 -57.07 -22.44 0.68
CA SER A 243 -56.36 -23.09 -0.45
C SER A 243 -55.15 -22.38 -1.09
N THR A 244 -54.02 -23.01 -1.40
CA THR A 244 -53.76 -24.27 -2.12
C THR A 244 -52.22 -24.51 -2.04
N GLU A 245 -51.73 -25.75 -1.89
CA GLU A 245 -51.05 -26.53 -2.97
C GLU A 245 -49.74 -25.87 -3.48
N VAL A 246 -48.55 -26.46 -3.46
CA VAL A 246 -48.09 -27.68 -4.14
C VAL A 246 -46.69 -28.04 -3.59
N ALA A 247 -46.40 -29.35 -3.57
CA ALA A 247 -45.12 -29.98 -3.25
C ALA A 247 -43.95 -29.53 -4.17
N LEU A 248 -42.67 -29.74 -3.86
CA LEU A 248 -41.94 -31.00 -3.92
C LEU A 248 -40.45 -30.67 -3.64
N LYS A 249 -39.81 -31.56 -2.87
CA LYS A 249 -38.39 -31.97 -2.86
C LYS A 249 -37.31 -30.96 -3.20
#